data_AF-A0A6G1KS56-F1
#
_entry.id   AF-A0A6G1KS56-F1
#
_cell.length_a   1.000
_cell.length_b   1.000
_cell.length_c   1.000
_cell.angle_alpha   90.00
_cell.angle_beta   90.00
_cell.angle_gamma   90.00
#
_symmetry.space_group_name_H-M   'P 1'
#
loop_
_entity.id
_entity.type
_entity.pdbx_description
1 polymer ?
#
loop_
_entity_poly.entity_id
_entity_poly.type
_entity_poly.pdbx_seq_one_letter_code
_entity_poly.pdbx_strand_id
1 'polypeptide(L)'
;MYSPPYLFFHSQKGYWWRKGTDPTLQKLPTLNDAPHDRLPSLTINVSQPDALMTWLETNNAALISDLTIFVDATDIAPSPQRWCVLFDKLQQEATNIQNLSVYWDAEGPFHIGLGRSVVFVRGLALLKVKRSVDIGGFYAKHWPRYLEEKMGLKPVNKHNVPGSPSERFLRTYQRGTEHRNPWIDTKDGIWDIPRSLLTSSRS
;
A
#
# COMPACT_ATOMS: atom_id res chain seq x y z
N MET A 1 6.68 -27.26 10.35
CA MET A 1 6.34 -26.61 9.08
C MET A 1 6.59 -25.12 9.26
N TYR A 2 7.34 -24.47 8.37
CA TYR A 2 7.60 -23.04 8.46
C TYR A 2 6.37 -22.24 8.01
N SER A 3 6.25 -21.01 8.50
CA SER A 3 5.24 -20.08 8.00
C SER A 3 5.57 -19.66 6.56
N PRO A 4 4.56 -19.36 5.73
CA PRO A 4 4.80 -18.75 4.42
C PRO A 4 5.72 -17.53 4.53
N PRO A 5 6.69 -17.38 3.62
CA PRO A 5 7.63 -16.26 3.60
C PRO A 5 6.92 -14.90 3.61
N TYR A 6 7.32 -14.04 4.55
CA TYR A 6 6.71 -12.73 4.75
C TYR A 6 7.80 -11.70 5.08
N LEU A 7 7.88 -10.65 4.27
CA LEU A 7 8.84 -9.56 4.39
C LEU A 7 8.17 -8.25 4.79
N PHE A 8 8.84 -7.50 5.65
CA PHE A 8 8.40 -6.19 6.12
C PHE A 8 9.37 -5.10 5.66
N PHE A 9 8.82 -4.02 5.08
CA PHE A 9 9.53 -2.85 4.58
C PHE A 9 8.95 -1.58 5.25
N HIS A 10 9.19 -1.42 6.55
CA HIS A 10 8.70 -0.25 7.31
C HIS A 10 9.82 0.68 7.80
N SER A 11 11.08 0.36 7.49
CA SER A 11 12.22 1.24 7.72
C SER A 11 12.63 1.91 6.41
N GLN A 12 13.22 3.11 6.47
CA GLN A 12 13.71 3.81 5.28
C GLN A 12 14.72 3.00 4.46
N LYS A 13 15.36 2.00 5.09
CA LYS A 13 16.31 1.09 4.45
C LYS A 13 16.09 -0.34 4.96
N GLY A 14 16.31 -1.29 4.06
CA GLY A 14 16.29 -2.71 4.36
C GLY A 14 14.90 -3.26 4.63
N TYR A 15 14.88 -4.49 5.13
CA TYR A 15 13.67 -5.24 5.42
C TYR A 15 13.94 -6.22 6.55
N TRP A 16 12.90 -6.83 7.09
CA TRP A 16 13.05 -7.97 7.99
C TRP A 16 12.02 -9.06 7.71
N TRP A 17 12.35 -10.26 8.14
CA TRP A 17 11.51 -11.44 8.00
C TRP A 17 10.51 -11.55 9.15
N ARG A 18 9.32 -12.06 8.86
CA ARG A 18 8.40 -12.52 9.90
C ARG A 18 9.02 -13.67 10.69
N LYS A 19 8.84 -13.64 12.01
CA LYS A 19 9.20 -14.75 12.90
C LYS A 19 8.59 -16.07 12.39
N GLY A 20 9.41 -17.11 12.30
CA GLY A 20 8.99 -18.44 11.84
C GLY A 20 9.13 -18.68 10.33
N THR A 21 9.67 -17.71 9.57
CA THR A 21 10.09 -17.94 8.18
C THR A 21 11.31 -18.88 8.13
N ASP A 22 11.38 -19.75 7.14
CA ASP A 22 12.50 -20.66 6.91
C ASP A 22 13.84 -19.89 6.91
N PRO A 23 14.79 -20.22 7.82
CA PRO A 23 16.06 -19.51 7.94
C PRO A 23 16.99 -19.70 6.73
N THR A 24 16.76 -20.70 5.88
CA THR A 24 17.56 -20.91 4.67
C THR A 24 17.27 -19.86 3.61
N LEU A 25 16.02 -19.39 3.50
CA LEU A 25 15.64 -18.29 2.60
C LEU A 25 16.31 -16.98 3.02
N GLN A 26 16.50 -16.76 4.33
CA GLN A 26 17.11 -15.55 4.87
C GLN A 26 18.61 -15.42 4.56
N LYS A 27 19.25 -16.54 4.19
CA LYS A 27 20.67 -16.58 3.82
C LYS A 27 20.89 -16.37 2.32
N LEU A 28 19.83 -16.37 1.52
CA LEU A 28 19.95 -16.17 0.09
C LEU A 28 20.22 -14.70 -0.20
N PRO A 29 21.14 -14.38 -1.13
CA PRO A 29 21.35 -13.00 -1.57
C PRO A 29 20.15 -12.47 -2.38
N THR A 30 19.40 -13.36 -3.03
CA THR A 30 18.18 -13.07 -3.79
C THR A 30 17.23 -14.27 -3.70
N LEU A 31 15.93 -14.03 -3.82
CA LEU A 31 14.89 -15.06 -3.84
C LEU A 31 14.60 -15.62 -5.24
N ASN A 32 15.26 -15.11 -6.29
CA ASN A 32 14.99 -15.48 -7.68
C ASN A 32 15.09 -16.98 -7.96
N ASP A 33 16.07 -17.63 -7.34
CA ASP A 33 16.35 -19.07 -7.52
C ASP A 33 15.89 -19.91 -6.32
N ALA A 34 15.05 -19.33 -5.45
CA ALA A 34 14.54 -20.06 -4.29
C ALA A 34 13.69 -21.25 -4.76
N PRO A 35 13.92 -22.46 -4.21
CA PRO A 35 13.14 -23.64 -4.55
C PRO A 35 11.64 -23.41 -4.31
N HIS A 36 10.79 -23.81 -5.25
CA HIS A 36 9.35 -23.54 -5.19
C HIS A 36 8.67 -24.17 -3.97
N ASP A 37 9.14 -25.32 -3.50
CA ASP A 37 8.68 -25.96 -2.26
C ASP A 37 8.94 -25.11 -1.00
N ARG A 38 9.92 -24.20 -1.06
CA ARG A 38 10.26 -23.28 0.04
C ARG A 38 9.69 -21.89 -0.14
N LEU A 39 9.45 -21.47 -1.39
CA LEU A 39 8.82 -20.20 -1.74
C LEU A 39 7.55 -20.42 -2.59
N PRO A 40 6.51 -21.10 -2.04
CA PRO A 40 5.26 -21.31 -2.77
C PRO A 40 4.47 -20.01 -2.94
N SER A 41 4.71 -19.04 -2.04
CA SER A 41 4.10 -17.71 -2.00
C SER A 41 5.04 -16.75 -1.28
N LEU A 42 4.97 -15.46 -1.61
CA LEU A 42 5.71 -14.42 -0.91
C LEU A 42 4.76 -13.27 -0.57
N THR A 43 4.63 -13.01 0.72
CA THR A 43 3.92 -11.83 1.22
C THR A 43 4.90 -10.69 1.47
N ILE A 44 4.59 -9.52 0.92
CA ILE A 44 5.29 -8.27 1.17
C ILE A 44 4.36 -7.35 1.95
N ASN A 45 4.86 -6.75 3.03
CA ASN A 45 4.21 -5.65 3.72
C ASN A 45 5.11 -4.43 3.67
N VAL A 46 4.60 -3.34 3.11
CA VAL A 46 5.37 -2.14 2.83
C VAL A 46 4.66 -0.92 3.37
N SER A 47 5.39 -0.12 4.14
CA SER A 47 5.04 1.29 4.38
C SER A 47 6.12 2.26 3.89
N GLN A 48 7.29 1.75 3.52
CA GLN A 48 8.41 2.51 2.95
C GLN A 48 8.67 2.03 1.50
N PRO A 49 8.10 2.69 0.48
CA PRO A 49 8.16 2.23 -0.91
C PRO A 49 9.58 2.16 -1.45
N ASP A 50 10.45 3.09 -1.04
CA ASP A 50 11.85 3.14 -1.48
C ASP A 50 12.64 1.91 -1.02
N ALA A 51 12.39 1.40 0.19
CA ALA A 51 13.06 0.20 0.69
C ALA A 51 12.68 -1.03 -0.14
N LEU A 52 11.41 -1.14 -0.55
CA LEU A 52 10.99 -2.20 -1.45
C LEU A 52 11.57 -2.00 -2.85
N MET A 53 11.64 -0.76 -3.36
CA MET A 53 12.29 -0.45 -4.64
C MET A 53 13.74 -0.94 -4.66
N THR A 54 14.53 -0.65 -3.63
CA THR A 54 15.92 -1.14 -3.53
C THR A 54 15.98 -2.67 -3.51
N TRP A 55 15.07 -3.34 -2.81
CA TRP A 55 15.04 -4.81 -2.83
C TRP A 55 14.71 -5.39 -4.21
N LEU A 56 13.82 -4.72 -4.95
CA LEU A 56 13.45 -5.07 -6.32
C LEU A 56 14.55 -4.80 -7.36
N GLU A 57 15.68 -4.19 -7.00
CA GLU A 57 16.84 -4.09 -7.88
C GLU A 57 17.54 -5.44 -8.09
N THR A 58 17.38 -6.37 -7.15
CA THR A 58 18.04 -7.69 -7.16
C THR A 58 17.06 -8.86 -7.09
N ASN A 59 15.78 -8.59 -6.85
CA ASN A 59 14.74 -9.60 -6.71
C ASN A 59 13.61 -9.37 -7.72
N ASN A 60 13.07 -10.46 -8.26
CA ASN A 60 12.01 -10.44 -9.26
C ASN A 60 10.66 -10.11 -8.59
N ALA A 61 10.02 -9.02 -9.03
CA ALA A 61 8.71 -8.60 -8.56
C ALA A 61 7.61 -9.66 -8.79
N ALA A 62 7.77 -10.53 -9.80
CA ALA A 62 6.83 -11.62 -10.08
C ALA A 62 6.78 -12.69 -8.98
N LEU A 63 7.72 -12.70 -8.03
CA LEU A 63 7.65 -13.57 -6.85
C LEU A 63 6.55 -13.13 -5.87
N ILE A 64 6.18 -11.85 -5.89
CA ILE A 64 5.21 -11.28 -4.95
C ILE A 64 3.81 -11.84 -5.28
N SER A 65 3.28 -12.65 -4.36
CA SER A 65 1.92 -13.18 -4.45
C SER A 65 0.93 -12.36 -3.63
N ASP A 66 1.36 -11.78 -2.51
CA ASP A 66 0.49 -11.06 -1.60
C ASP A 66 1.16 -9.72 -1.23
N LEU A 67 0.48 -8.61 -1.51
CA LEU A 67 0.99 -7.27 -1.24
C LEU A 67 0.12 -6.57 -0.21
N THR A 68 0.71 -6.17 0.90
CA THR A 68 0.10 -5.29 1.90
C THR A 68 0.77 -3.93 1.83
N ILE A 69 -0.02 -2.89 1.58
CA ILE A 69 0.40 -1.50 1.60
C ILE A 69 -0.16 -0.86 2.87
N PHE A 70 0.73 -0.51 3.78
CA PHE A 70 0.39 0.23 4.99
C PHE A 70 0.79 1.69 4.78
N VAL A 71 -0.18 2.59 4.77
CA VAL A 71 0.04 4.01 4.53
C VAL A 71 0.13 4.72 5.87
N ASP A 72 1.36 4.90 6.36
CA ASP A 72 1.66 5.57 7.62
C ASP A 72 1.06 6.99 7.66
N ALA A 73 0.57 7.37 8.83
CA ALA A 73 0.05 8.71 9.11
C ALA A 73 1.03 9.54 9.94
N THR A 74 2.31 9.52 9.58
CA THR A 74 3.38 10.26 10.26
C THR A 74 3.90 11.41 9.40
N ASP A 75 4.63 12.35 9.99
CA ASP A 75 5.28 13.47 9.30
C ASP A 75 6.42 13.04 8.35
N ILE A 76 7.04 11.89 8.63
CA ILE A 76 8.06 11.23 7.81
C ILE A 76 7.48 10.24 6.79
N ALA A 77 6.16 10.15 6.68
CA ALA A 77 5.50 9.23 5.75
C ALA A 77 5.87 9.55 4.29
N PRO A 78 6.00 8.53 3.41
CA PRO A 78 6.33 8.74 2.01
C PRO A 78 5.26 9.55 1.28
N SER A 79 5.69 10.44 0.38
CA SER A 79 4.78 11.21 -0.46
C SER A 79 4.05 10.32 -1.48
N PRO A 80 2.89 10.77 -2.01
CA PRO A 80 2.19 10.08 -3.09
C PRO A 80 3.09 9.76 -4.30
N GLN A 81 4.01 10.66 -4.64
CA GLN A 81 4.92 10.48 -5.78
C GLN A 81 5.90 9.33 -5.56
N ARG A 82 6.42 9.15 -4.33
CA ARG A 82 7.29 8.02 -4.00
C ARG A 82 6.54 6.69 -4.13
N TRP A 83 5.26 6.66 -3.74
CA TRP A 83 4.39 5.51 -3.96
C TRP A 83 4.13 5.25 -5.45
N CYS A 84 3.87 6.28 -6.26
CA CYS A 84 3.68 6.13 -7.70
C CYS A 84 4.88 5.46 -8.38
N VAL A 85 6.11 5.83 -8.01
CA VAL A 85 7.33 5.19 -8.57
C VAL A 85 7.33 3.68 -8.30
N LEU A 86 6.96 3.26 -7.09
CA LEU A 86 6.83 1.84 -6.78
C LEU A 86 5.69 1.19 -7.59
N PHE A 87 4.53 1.84 -7.69
CA PHE A 87 3.38 1.30 -8.41
C PHE A 87 3.65 1.12 -9.89
N ASP A 88 4.37 2.05 -10.53
CA ASP A 88 4.76 1.95 -11.94
C ASP A 88 5.63 0.71 -12.17
N LYS A 89 6.61 0.45 -11.29
CA LYS A 89 7.44 -0.76 -11.35
C LYS A 89 6.61 -2.02 -11.15
N LEU A 90 5.76 -2.06 -10.11
CA LEU A 90 4.93 -3.23 -9.81
C LEU A 90 3.91 -3.54 -10.90
N GLN A 91 3.28 -2.53 -11.51
CA GLN A 91 2.35 -2.71 -12.63
C GLN A 91 3.02 -3.40 -13.83
N GLN A 92 4.30 -3.10 -14.06
CA GLN A 92 5.07 -3.65 -15.18
C GLN A 92 5.59 -5.06 -14.86
N GLU A 93 6.13 -5.26 -13.66
CA GLU A 93 6.94 -6.45 -13.33
C GLU A 93 6.24 -7.45 -12.41
N ALA A 94 5.34 -7.01 -11.51
CA ALA A 94 4.70 -7.87 -10.53
C ALA A 94 3.50 -8.62 -11.13
N THR A 95 3.79 -9.60 -11.98
CA THR A 95 2.78 -10.35 -12.74
C THR A 95 2.00 -11.39 -11.93
N ASN A 96 2.31 -11.56 -10.64
CA ASN A 96 1.75 -12.63 -9.81
C ASN A 96 0.96 -12.17 -8.57
N ILE A 97 0.70 -10.87 -8.40
CA ILE A 97 -0.06 -10.39 -7.24
C ILE A 97 -1.47 -11.00 -7.25
N GLN A 98 -1.72 -11.89 -6.29
CA GLN A 98 -2.99 -12.55 -6.06
C GLN A 98 -3.88 -11.67 -5.21
N ASN A 99 -3.35 -11.20 -4.08
CA ASN A 99 -4.11 -10.44 -3.08
C ASN A 99 -3.42 -9.12 -2.79
N LEU A 100 -4.23 -8.06 -2.74
CA LEU A 100 -3.81 -6.72 -2.36
C LEU A 100 -4.56 -6.31 -1.09
N SER A 101 -3.85 -5.84 -0.09
CA SER A 101 -4.42 -5.20 1.09
C SER A 101 -3.87 -3.78 1.23
N VAL A 102 -4.74 -2.80 1.45
CA VAL A 102 -4.34 -1.39 1.61
C VAL A 102 -4.96 -0.84 2.88
N TYR A 103 -4.13 -0.37 3.80
CA TYR A 103 -4.58 0.22 5.05
C TYR A 103 -4.09 1.66 5.14
N TRP A 104 -5.03 2.61 5.22
CA TRP A 104 -4.73 4.02 5.44
C TRP A 104 -4.77 4.35 6.92
N ASP A 105 -3.61 4.51 7.53
CA ASP A 105 -3.53 4.79 8.95
C ASP A 105 -3.99 6.23 9.29
N ALA A 106 -4.22 6.47 10.58
CA ALA A 106 -4.45 7.81 11.11
C ALA A 106 -3.82 7.96 12.49
N GLU A 107 -3.07 9.05 12.67
CA GLU A 107 -2.53 9.50 13.93
C GLU A 107 -3.25 10.79 14.35
N GLY A 108 -4.24 10.62 15.22
CA GLY A 108 -5.08 11.73 15.70
C GLY A 108 -5.94 12.38 14.60
N PRO A 109 -6.46 13.59 14.85
CA PRO A 109 -7.37 14.25 13.91
C PRO A 109 -6.65 14.99 12.77
N PHE A 110 -5.31 15.10 12.82
CA PHE A 110 -4.54 15.96 11.92
C PHE A 110 -3.66 15.19 10.94
N HIS A 111 -3.18 14.01 11.32
CA HIS A 111 -2.38 13.17 10.45
C HIS A 111 -3.23 12.00 10.03
N ILE A 112 -3.74 12.10 8.82
CA ILE A 112 -4.47 11.03 8.19
C ILE A 112 -3.64 10.77 6.95
N GLY A 113 -3.24 9.51 6.73
CA GLY A 113 -2.33 9.17 5.65
C GLY A 113 -2.86 9.58 4.27
N LEU A 114 -2.37 8.96 3.20
CA LEU A 114 -2.77 9.33 1.83
C LEU A 114 -4.23 8.96 1.45
N GLY A 115 -5.13 8.85 2.43
CA GLY A 115 -6.54 8.48 2.30
C GLY A 115 -7.41 9.42 1.47
N ARG A 116 -6.93 10.65 1.21
CA ARG A 116 -7.57 11.62 0.30
C ARG A 116 -6.76 11.88 -0.96
N SER A 117 -5.56 11.30 -1.09
CA SER A 117 -4.67 11.53 -2.23
C SER A 117 -5.23 10.86 -3.48
N VAL A 118 -5.56 11.67 -4.47
CA VAL A 118 -5.98 11.20 -5.80
C VAL A 118 -4.79 10.66 -6.58
N VAL A 119 -3.59 11.21 -6.36
CA VAL A 119 -2.35 10.75 -6.99
C VAL A 119 -2.02 9.32 -6.56
N PHE A 120 -2.06 9.06 -5.25
CA PHE A 120 -1.81 7.73 -4.69
C PHE A 120 -2.81 6.69 -5.23
N VAL A 121 -4.10 7.01 -5.18
CA VAL A 121 -5.17 6.08 -5.61
C VAL A 121 -5.10 5.80 -7.10
N ARG A 122 -4.79 6.82 -7.91
CA ARG A 122 -4.62 6.65 -9.34
C ARG A 122 -3.53 5.64 -9.64
N GLY A 123 -2.36 5.75 -9.01
CA GLY A 123 -1.26 4.81 -9.19
C GLY A 123 -1.61 3.41 -8.67
N LEU A 124 -2.19 3.35 -7.47
CA LEU A 124 -2.64 2.09 -6.85
C LEU A 124 -3.58 1.30 -7.76
N ALA A 125 -4.54 1.99 -8.39
CA ALA A 125 -5.55 1.39 -9.27
C ALA A 125 -4.98 0.70 -10.52
N LEU A 126 -3.72 0.94 -10.87
CA LEU A 126 -3.07 0.33 -12.04
C LEU A 126 -2.41 -1.02 -11.73
N LEU A 127 -2.33 -1.41 -10.46
CA LEU A 127 -1.79 -2.71 -10.08
C LEU A 127 -2.65 -3.85 -10.63
N LYS A 128 -1.97 -4.89 -11.16
CA LYS A 128 -2.61 -6.08 -11.74
C LYS A 128 -2.82 -7.14 -10.66
N VAL A 129 -3.95 -7.05 -9.97
CA VAL A 129 -4.33 -7.99 -8.89
C VAL A 129 -5.28 -9.06 -9.43
N LYS A 130 -5.09 -10.32 -9.02
CA LYS A 130 -5.83 -11.45 -9.61
C LYS A 130 -7.04 -11.96 -8.81
N ARG A 131 -7.04 -11.86 -7.48
CA ARG A 131 -8.03 -12.54 -6.63
C ARG A 131 -8.82 -11.61 -5.73
N SER A 132 -8.14 -10.78 -4.93
CA SER A 132 -8.84 -9.98 -3.93
C SER A 132 -8.17 -8.64 -3.65
N VAL A 133 -9.00 -7.66 -3.31
CA VAL A 133 -8.59 -6.33 -2.87
C VAL A 133 -9.27 -6.05 -1.52
N ASP A 134 -8.47 -5.92 -0.48
CA ASP A 134 -8.90 -5.52 0.84
C ASP A 134 -8.48 -4.07 1.10
N ILE A 135 -9.38 -3.30 1.69
CA ILE A 135 -9.11 -1.91 2.07
C ILE A 135 -9.42 -1.69 3.55
N GLY A 136 -8.80 -0.72 4.19
CA GLY A 136 -9.02 -0.44 5.61
C GLY A 136 -8.53 0.92 6.03
N GLY A 137 -8.89 1.32 7.25
CA GLY A 137 -8.49 2.60 7.81
C GLY A 137 -9.27 3.78 7.21
N PHE A 138 -8.60 4.91 7.02
CA PHE A 138 -9.20 6.21 6.72
C PHE A 138 -9.00 6.60 5.25
N TYR A 139 -9.99 6.29 4.42
CA TYR A 139 -9.97 6.59 2.99
C TYR A 139 -11.25 7.32 2.57
N ALA A 140 -11.15 8.09 1.50
CA ALA A 140 -12.25 8.90 1.03
C ALA A 140 -13.35 8.07 0.34
N LYS A 141 -14.55 8.64 0.31
CA LYS A 141 -15.81 7.89 0.19
C LYS A 141 -15.89 6.99 -1.05
N HIS A 142 -15.42 7.48 -2.18
CA HIS A 142 -15.58 6.81 -3.47
C HIS A 142 -14.39 5.94 -3.90
N TRP A 143 -13.36 5.79 -3.05
CA TRP A 143 -12.16 5.01 -3.34
C TRP A 143 -12.51 3.55 -3.67
N PRO A 144 -13.39 2.86 -2.90
CA PRO A 144 -13.76 1.49 -3.20
C PRO A 144 -14.36 1.36 -4.61
N ARG A 145 -15.24 2.30 -4.99
CA ARG A 145 -15.87 2.32 -6.31
C ARG A 145 -14.85 2.53 -7.42
N TYR A 146 -13.96 3.50 -7.28
CA TYR A 146 -12.96 3.80 -8.31
C TYR A 146 -11.94 2.67 -8.47
N LEU A 147 -11.56 2.02 -7.37
CA LEU A 147 -10.70 0.84 -7.41
C LEU A 147 -11.43 -0.34 -8.08
N GLU A 148 -12.71 -0.57 -7.78
CA GLU A 148 -13.53 -1.59 -8.45
C GLU A 148 -13.60 -1.36 -9.96
N GLU A 149 -13.91 -0.13 -10.38
CA GLU A 149 -14.01 0.25 -11.80
C GLU A 149 -12.70 0.02 -12.58
N LYS A 150 -11.54 0.17 -11.94
CA LYS A 150 -10.22 0.02 -12.61
C LYS A 150 -9.61 -1.36 -12.48
N MET A 151 -9.71 -1.98 -11.32
CA MET A 151 -9.11 -3.29 -11.06
C MET A 151 -10.02 -4.45 -11.47
N GLY A 152 -11.33 -4.19 -11.67
CA GLY A 152 -12.31 -5.24 -11.94
C GLY A 152 -12.57 -6.16 -10.73
N LEU A 153 -12.12 -5.76 -9.54
CA LEU A 153 -12.26 -6.49 -8.28
C LEU A 153 -12.91 -5.58 -7.26
N LYS A 154 -14.00 -6.04 -6.64
CA LYS A 154 -14.72 -5.28 -5.61
C LYS A 154 -13.88 -5.19 -4.33
N PRO A 155 -13.44 -4.00 -3.90
CA PRO A 155 -12.71 -3.86 -2.65
C PRO A 155 -13.59 -4.14 -1.45
N VAL A 156 -13.07 -4.90 -0.48
CA VAL A 156 -13.77 -5.23 0.76
C VAL A 156 -13.09 -4.57 1.94
N ASN A 157 -13.86 -3.85 2.77
CA ASN A 157 -13.35 -3.36 4.04
C ASN A 157 -13.54 -4.40 5.15
N LYS A 158 -12.55 -5.28 5.32
CA LYS A 158 -12.55 -6.32 6.37
C LYS A 158 -12.45 -5.76 7.79
N HIS A 159 -11.99 -4.53 7.94
CA HIS A 159 -11.87 -3.85 9.23
C HIS A 159 -13.15 -3.09 9.62
N ASN A 160 -14.15 -3.02 8.73
CA ASN A 160 -15.41 -2.36 9.00
C ASN A 160 -16.38 -3.30 9.73
N VAL A 161 -16.32 -3.31 11.06
CA VAL A 161 -17.34 -3.98 11.89
C VAL A 161 -18.54 -3.04 12.03
N PRO A 162 -19.76 -3.44 11.62
CA PRO A 162 -20.96 -2.60 11.73
C PRO A 162 -21.19 -2.11 13.16
N GLY A 163 -21.43 -0.82 13.32
CA GLY A 163 -21.65 -0.16 14.61
C GLY A 163 -20.38 0.09 15.43
N SER A 164 -19.20 -0.29 14.92
CA SER A 164 -17.94 -0.03 15.62
C SER A 164 -17.59 1.47 15.66
N PRO A 165 -16.81 1.91 16.66
CA PRO A 165 -16.24 3.26 16.66
C PRO A 165 -15.46 3.57 15.37
N SER A 166 -14.70 2.60 14.85
CA SER A 166 -13.93 2.74 13.61
C SER A 166 -14.81 3.04 12.40
N GLU A 167 -15.97 2.40 12.27
CA GLU A 167 -16.94 2.74 11.20
C GLU A 167 -17.40 4.19 11.30
N ARG A 168 -17.74 4.64 12.52
CA ARG A 168 -18.18 6.02 12.76
C ARG A 168 -17.08 7.02 12.41
N PHE A 169 -15.84 6.75 12.79
CA PHE A 169 -14.70 7.60 12.47
C PHE A 169 -14.43 7.67 10.97
N LEU A 170 -14.48 6.53 10.27
CA LEU A 170 -14.36 6.49 8.81
C LEU A 170 -15.47 7.32 8.13
N ARG A 171 -16.74 7.14 8.55
CA ARG A 171 -17.87 7.91 7.99
C ARG A 171 -17.70 9.40 8.20
N THR A 172 -17.19 9.83 9.35
CA THR A 172 -16.87 11.23 9.61
C THR A 172 -15.75 11.73 8.71
N TYR A 173 -14.67 10.96 8.55
CA TYR A 173 -13.55 11.30 7.66
C TYR A 173 -13.97 11.45 6.20
N GLN A 174 -14.90 10.61 5.74
CA GLN A 174 -15.41 10.58 4.38
C GLN A 174 -16.31 11.77 4.03
N ARG A 175 -16.85 12.49 5.01
CA ARG A 175 -17.63 13.72 4.75
C ARG A 175 -16.72 14.77 4.12
N GLY A 176 -17.19 15.37 3.04
CA GLY A 176 -16.44 16.38 2.27
C GLY A 176 -15.44 15.78 1.29
N THR A 177 -15.42 14.44 1.11
CA THR A 177 -14.55 13.77 0.12
C THR A 177 -15.31 13.29 -1.12
N GLU A 178 -16.62 13.56 -1.18
CA GLU A 178 -17.53 13.13 -2.25
C GLU A 178 -17.15 13.63 -3.65
N HIS A 179 -16.55 14.82 -3.73
CA HIS A 179 -16.23 15.47 -5.00
C HIS A 179 -14.91 14.98 -5.61
N ARG A 180 -14.10 14.23 -4.86
CA ARG A 180 -12.78 13.83 -5.31
C ARG A 180 -12.87 12.70 -6.33
N ASN A 181 -12.16 12.86 -7.44
CA ASN A 181 -12.16 11.88 -8.51
C ASN A 181 -10.75 11.71 -9.09
N PRO A 182 -10.09 10.54 -8.90
CA PRO A 182 -8.73 10.31 -9.38
C PRO A 182 -8.62 10.23 -10.91
N TRP A 183 -9.73 10.26 -11.65
CA TRP A 183 -9.74 10.28 -13.12
C TRP A 183 -9.89 11.69 -13.70
N ILE A 184 -10.28 12.67 -12.87
CA ILE A 184 -10.44 14.07 -13.26
C ILE A 184 -9.36 14.93 -12.60
N ASP A 185 -9.14 14.74 -11.29
CA ASP A 185 -8.23 15.55 -10.49
C ASP A 185 -6.78 15.11 -10.71
N THR A 186 -5.95 15.96 -11.30
CA THR A 186 -4.56 15.59 -11.64
C THR A 186 -3.57 15.70 -10.49
N LYS A 187 -3.94 16.41 -9.42
CA LYS A 187 -3.07 16.70 -8.27
C LYS A 187 -3.87 16.64 -6.98
N ASP A 188 -3.16 16.35 -5.90
CA ASP A 188 -3.68 16.48 -4.55
C ASP A 188 -3.89 17.97 -4.20
N GLY A 189 -4.94 18.28 -3.44
CA GLY A 189 -5.18 19.64 -2.95
C GLY A 189 -4.26 20.00 -1.78
N ILE A 190 -4.19 21.28 -1.43
CA ILE A 190 -3.37 21.80 -0.30
C ILE A 190 -3.67 21.09 1.03
N TRP A 191 -4.90 20.57 1.19
CA TRP A 191 -5.37 19.86 2.38
C TRP A 191 -4.97 18.38 2.44
N ASP A 192 -4.31 17.87 1.41
CA ASP A 192 -3.97 16.45 1.23
C ASP A 192 -2.46 16.19 1.28
N ILE A 193 -1.69 17.23 1.57
CA ILE A 193 -0.25 17.19 1.68
C ILE A 193 0.12 17.19 3.17
N PRO A 194 0.98 16.27 3.64
CA PRO A 194 1.59 16.38 4.96
C PRO A 194 2.18 17.79 5.14
N ARG A 195 1.89 18.46 6.27
CA ARG A 195 2.31 19.86 6.50
C ARG A 195 3.82 20.09 6.31
N SER A 196 4.65 19.06 6.45
CA SER A 196 6.09 19.11 6.18
C SER A 196 6.44 19.63 4.78
N LEU A 197 5.58 19.43 3.80
CA LEU A 197 5.75 19.95 2.43
C LEU A 197 5.08 21.32 2.19
N LEU A 198 4.24 21.79 3.12
CA LEU A 198 3.67 23.15 3.07
C LEU A 198 4.63 24.21 3.65
N THR A 199 5.62 23.77 4.42
CA THR A 199 6.65 24.64 5.00
C THR A 199 7.88 24.83 4.10
N SER A 200 8.09 23.99 3.08
CA SER A 200 9.24 24.09 2.17
C SER A 200 9.03 25.02 0.97
N SER A 201 7.83 25.62 0.81
CA SER A 201 7.53 26.57 -0.26
C SER A 201 7.61 28.04 0.17
N ARG A 202 8.22 28.30 1.33
CA ARG A 202 8.55 29.65 1.84
C ARG A 202 10.04 29.72 2.15
N SER A 203 10.85 29.68 1.12
CA SER A 203 12.27 30.03 1.15
C SER A 203 12.66 30.63 -0.19
#